data_AF-A0A1B7I6J0-F1
#
_entry.id   AF-A0A1B7I6J0-F1
#
_cell.length_a   1.000
_cell.length_b   1.000
_cell.length_c   1.000
_cell.angle_alpha   90.00
_cell.angle_beta   90.00
_cell.angle_gamma   90.00
#
_symmetry.space_group_name_H-M   'P 1'
#
loop_
_entity.id
_entity.type
_entity.pdbx_description
1 polymer ?
#
loop_
_entity_poly.entity_id
_entity_poly.type
_entity_poly.pdbx_seq_one_letter_code
_entity_poly.pdbx_strand_id
1 'polypeptide(L)'
;MTARITTMVLSMGMLLSSANAFAHSHTHGTPLSEAERKASEGVFENKQVKDRALSDWDGVWQSVNPYLLNGDLDVVMEKKARNDSSKTAAQYKEYYKKGYATDIDMIGIENNVIEFHRGDTVNSCQYTYAGHKILTYTSGKKGVRYLFECKDSQSKAPKYVQFSDHIISPRKSEHFHIFMGNDSQQSLLNEMDNWPTFYQYNLSKEQVVHEMLEH
;
A
#
# COMPACT_ATOMS: atom_id res chain seq x y z
N MET A 1 1.92 69.99 24.22
CA MET A 1 1.15 70.42 23.02
C MET A 1 0.35 69.23 22.53
N THR A 2 -0.96 69.31 22.70
CA THR A 2 -1.97 68.36 22.21
C THR A 2 -2.20 68.54 20.71
N ALA A 3 -2.17 67.46 19.92
CA ALA A 3 -2.72 67.45 18.58
C ALA A 3 -3.68 66.27 18.42
N ARG A 4 -4.88 66.59 17.93
CA ARG A 4 -6.07 65.76 17.86
C ARG A 4 -6.10 64.90 16.60
N ILE A 5 -6.68 63.71 16.80
CA ILE A 5 -7.38 62.77 15.91
C ILE A 5 -7.77 63.31 14.53
N THR A 6 -7.57 62.49 13.49
CA THR A 6 -8.54 62.38 12.39
C THR A 6 -8.65 60.92 11.95
N THR A 7 -9.77 60.31 12.30
CA THR A 7 -10.22 59.00 11.85
C THR A 7 -10.64 59.11 10.38
N MET A 8 -10.10 58.27 9.50
CA MET A 8 -10.65 58.06 8.16
C MET A 8 -10.89 56.57 7.98
N VAL A 9 -12.15 56.18 8.07
CA VAL A 9 -12.65 54.86 7.68
C VAL A 9 -12.71 54.85 6.16
N LEU A 10 -11.97 53.95 5.53
CA LEU A 10 -12.19 53.57 4.13
C LEU A 10 -12.43 52.06 4.07
N SER A 11 -13.71 51.71 4.05
CA SER A 11 -14.18 50.38 3.65
C SER A 11 -14.01 50.23 2.14
N MET A 12 -13.20 49.25 1.72
CA MET A 12 -13.25 48.74 0.34
C MET A 12 -13.17 47.22 0.40
N GLY A 13 -14.32 46.58 0.21
CA GLY A 13 -14.39 45.15 -0.04
C GLY A 13 -13.95 44.84 -1.46
N MET A 14 -13.08 43.85 -1.62
CA MET A 14 -12.91 43.14 -2.89
C MET A 14 -12.49 41.69 -2.62
N LEU A 15 -13.50 40.83 -2.75
CA LEU A 15 -13.49 39.48 -3.33
C LEU A 15 -12.23 38.63 -3.14
N LEU A 16 -12.32 37.70 -2.18
CA LEU A 16 -11.57 36.45 -2.13
C LEU A 16 -11.68 35.72 -3.47
N SER A 17 -10.62 35.79 -4.27
CA SER A 17 -10.44 34.93 -5.44
C SER A 17 -9.67 33.70 -4.99
N SER A 18 -10.37 32.73 -4.39
CA SER A 18 -9.85 31.40 -4.12
C SER A 18 -9.67 30.65 -5.44
N ALA A 19 -8.53 30.85 -6.08
CA ALA A 19 -8.07 29.98 -7.15
C ALA A 19 -7.56 28.67 -6.54
N ASN A 20 -8.49 27.80 -6.12
CA ASN A 20 -8.19 26.39 -5.89
C ASN A 20 -8.06 25.70 -7.26
N ALA A 21 -6.87 25.81 -7.86
CA ALA A 21 -6.45 24.93 -8.93
C ALA A 21 -5.54 23.86 -8.31
N PHE A 22 -6.15 22.90 -7.59
CA PHE A 22 -5.49 21.62 -7.32
C PHE A 22 -5.45 20.84 -8.63
N ALA A 23 -4.45 21.12 -9.47
CA ALA A 23 -4.00 20.16 -10.45
C ALA A 23 -3.25 19.07 -9.68
N HIS A 24 -3.96 18.03 -9.23
CA HIS A 24 -3.31 16.83 -8.71
C HIS A 24 -2.64 16.13 -9.90
N SER A 25 -1.34 16.37 -10.07
CA SER A 25 -0.53 15.60 -11.01
C SER A 25 -0.25 14.24 -10.40
N HIS A 26 -1.03 13.24 -10.81
CA HIS A 26 -0.84 11.82 -10.49
C HIS A 26 0.37 11.28 -11.27
N THR A 27 1.59 11.60 -10.85
CA THR A 27 2.80 11.02 -11.46
C THR A 27 3.17 9.71 -10.76
N HIS A 28 2.58 8.60 -11.20
CA HIS A 28 2.89 7.22 -10.74
C HIS A 28 4.21 6.68 -11.31
N GLY A 29 5.24 7.54 -11.39
CA GLY A 29 6.46 7.22 -12.11
C GLY A 29 6.23 6.95 -13.60
N THR A 30 7.10 6.15 -14.21
CA THR A 30 7.01 5.80 -15.63
C THR A 30 5.82 4.87 -15.88
N PRO A 31 4.96 5.13 -16.88
CA PRO A 31 3.86 4.22 -17.26
C PRO A 31 4.35 2.79 -17.48
N LEU A 32 3.51 1.80 -17.11
CA LEU A 32 3.82 0.40 -17.33
C LEU A 32 3.89 0.08 -18.84
N SER A 33 4.92 -0.64 -19.25
CA SER A 33 4.95 -1.33 -20.53
C SER A 33 3.85 -2.41 -20.58
N GLU A 34 3.51 -2.88 -21.79
CA GLU A 34 2.54 -3.97 -21.94
C GLU A 34 2.98 -5.24 -21.19
N ALA A 35 4.28 -5.53 -21.16
CA ALA A 35 4.83 -6.68 -20.45
C ALA A 35 4.68 -6.52 -18.92
N GLU A 36 4.92 -5.33 -18.39
CA GLU A 36 4.72 -5.04 -16.96
C GLU A 36 3.24 -5.10 -16.57
N ARG A 37 2.35 -4.56 -17.41
CA ARG A 37 0.90 -4.66 -17.20
C ARG A 37 0.41 -6.12 -17.21
N LYS A 38 0.88 -6.92 -18.16
CA LYS A 38 0.58 -8.37 -18.16
C LYS A 38 1.11 -9.05 -16.91
N ALA A 39 2.32 -8.70 -16.48
CA ALA A 39 2.90 -9.23 -15.25
C ALA A 39 2.08 -8.87 -14.01
N SER A 40 1.59 -7.63 -13.90
CA SER A 40 0.74 -7.19 -12.78
C SER A 40 -0.60 -7.91 -12.73
N GLU A 41 -1.13 -8.32 -13.88
CA GLU A 41 -2.33 -9.14 -14.02
C GLU A 41 -2.09 -10.64 -13.74
N GLY A 42 -0.85 -11.03 -13.44
CA GLY A 42 -0.42 -12.39 -13.11
C GLY A 42 -0.01 -13.24 -14.32
N VAL A 43 0.32 -12.60 -15.45
CA VAL A 43 0.69 -13.25 -16.72
C VAL A 43 2.13 -12.89 -17.11
N PHE A 44 3.06 -13.80 -16.84
CA PHE A 44 4.49 -13.63 -17.15
C PHE A 44 5.19 -14.99 -17.24
N GLU A 45 6.39 -15.03 -17.82
CA GLU A 45 7.28 -16.19 -17.84
C GLU A 45 8.23 -16.18 -16.64
N ASN A 46 8.54 -17.35 -16.06
CA ASN A 46 9.37 -17.41 -14.84
C ASN A 46 10.75 -16.75 -15.03
N LYS A 47 11.33 -16.86 -16.24
CA LYS A 47 12.62 -16.23 -16.59
C LYS A 47 12.60 -14.70 -16.62
N GLN A 48 11.42 -14.08 -16.59
CA GLN A 48 11.28 -12.62 -16.56
C GLN A 48 11.37 -12.07 -15.13
N VAL A 49 11.19 -12.92 -14.11
CA VAL A 49 11.26 -12.51 -12.71
C VAL A 49 12.71 -12.21 -12.34
N LYS A 50 12.93 -11.06 -11.70
CA LYS A 50 14.23 -10.61 -11.23
C LYS A 50 14.18 -10.36 -9.73
N ASP A 51 15.34 -10.49 -9.09
CA ASP A 51 15.53 -10.07 -7.71
C ASP A 51 15.30 -8.57 -7.54
N ARG A 52 14.86 -8.20 -6.34
CA ARG A 52 14.54 -6.83 -5.95
C ARG A 52 15.17 -6.53 -4.59
N ALA A 53 15.63 -5.30 -4.43
CA ALA A 53 16.15 -4.82 -3.15
C ALA A 53 15.01 -4.34 -2.26
N LEU A 54 15.19 -4.34 -0.93
CA LEU A 54 14.19 -3.81 0.01
C LEU A 54 13.87 -2.34 -0.27
N SER A 55 14.81 -1.61 -0.87
CA SER A 55 14.62 -0.22 -1.26
C SER A 55 13.52 -0.01 -2.30
N ASP A 56 13.07 -1.03 -3.03
CA ASP A 56 11.89 -0.91 -3.89
C ASP A 56 10.61 -0.57 -3.09
N TRP A 57 10.60 -0.83 -1.79
CA TRP A 57 9.52 -0.51 -0.85
C TRP A 57 9.88 0.61 0.15
N ASP A 58 11.00 1.34 -0.04
CA ASP A 58 11.34 2.48 0.83
C ASP A 58 10.19 3.49 0.92
N GLY A 59 9.89 3.95 2.12
CA GLY A 59 8.84 4.92 2.39
C GLY A 59 8.09 4.65 3.69
N VAL A 60 7.07 5.48 3.94
CA VAL A 60 6.13 5.30 5.04
C VAL A 60 4.79 4.90 4.45
N TRP A 61 4.16 3.89 5.05
CA TRP A 61 3.01 3.21 4.48
C TRP A 61 1.87 3.08 5.49
N GLN A 62 0.64 3.32 5.04
CA GLN A 62 -0.59 3.24 5.83
C GLN A 62 -1.38 1.98 5.50
N SER A 63 -1.88 1.29 6.53
CA SER A 63 -2.80 0.16 6.36
C SER A 63 -4.14 0.61 5.79
N VAL A 64 -4.70 -0.15 4.85
CA VAL A 64 -6.05 0.12 4.31
C VAL A 64 -7.17 -0.51 5.16
N ASN A 65 -6.82 -1.32 6.16
CA ASN A 65 -7.78 -1.99 7.04
C ASN A 65 -8.78 -1.01 7.69
N PRO A 66 -8.36 0.14 8.25
CA PRO A 66 -9.30 1.10 8.84
C PRO A 66 -10.30 1.66 7.82
N TYR A 67 -9.87 1.93 6.58
CA TYR A 67 -10.76 2.44 5.52
C TYR A 67 -11.85 1.42 5.15
N LEU A 68 -11.51 0.13 5.10
CA LEU A 68 -12.49 -0.91 4.87
C LEU A 68 -13.51 -0.99 6.03
N LEU A 69 -13.03 -0.96 7.27
CA LEU A 69 -13.88 -1.10 8.46
C LEU A 69 -14.81 0.10 8.64
N ASN A 70 -14.35 1.29 8.28
CA ASN A 70 -15.14 2.53 8.34
C ASN A 70 -16.15 2.67 7.19
N GLY A 71 -16.10 1.78 6.18
CA GLY A 71 -16.97 1.81 5.01
C GLY A 71 -16.51 2.74 3.88
N ASP A 72 -15.33 3.36 4.01
CA ASP A 72 -14.77 4.26 2.99
C ASP A 72 -14.49 3.53 1.66
N LEU A 73 -14.23 2.22 1.72
CA LEU A 73 -13.99 1.38 0.54
C LEU A 73 -15.26 0.73 -0.04
N ASP A 74 -16.45 1.06 0.45
CA ASP A 74 -17.69 0.41 -0.02
C ASP A 74 -17.93 0.65 -1.53
N VAL A 75 -17.60 1.85 -2.03
CA VAL A 75 -17.67 2.17 -3.47
C VAL A 75 -16.75 1.29 -4.33
N VAL A 76 -15.62 0.85 -3.78
CA VAL A 76 -14.69 -0.08 -4.45
C VAL A 76 -15.34 -1.46 -4.54
N MET A 77 -15.95 -1.93 -3.45
CA MET A 77 -16.64 -3.23 -3.43
C MET A 77 -17.83 -3.26 -4.38
N GLU A 78 -18.58 -2.17 -4.47
CA GLU A 78 -19.67 -2.01 -5.44
C GLU A 78 -19.17 -2.03 -6.89
N LYS A 79 -18.07 -1.33 -7.21
CA LYS A 79 -17.48 -1.37 -8.55
C LYS A 79 -17.03 -2.78 -8.92
N LYS A 80 -16.39 -3.50 -7.98
CA LYS A 80 -15.97 -4.90 -8.19
C LYS A 80 -17.18 -5.82 -8.44
N ALA A 81 -18.25 -5.69 -7.67
CA ALA A 81 -19.50 -6.45 -7.89
C ALA A 81 -20.22 -6.13 -9.21
N ARG A 82 -20.09 -4.90 -9.74
CA ARG A 82 -20.60 -4.55 -11.07
C ARG A 82 -19.75 -5.14 -12.20
N ASN A 83 -18.44 -5.18 -12.02
CA ASN A 83 -17.51 -5.69 -13.03
C ASN A 83 -17.45 -7.22 -13.06
N ASP A 84 -17.63 -7.87 -11.91
CA ASP A 84 -17.67 -9.32 -11.75
C ASP A 84 -18.87 -9.69 -10.86
N SER A 85 -19.87 -10.32 -11.48
CA SER A 85 -21.11 -10.73 -10.82
C SER A 85 -20.99 -12.02 -10.01
N SER A 86 -19.78 -12.59 -9.87
CA SER A 86 -19.54 -13.79 -9.05
C SER A 86 -19.72 -13.57 -7.55
N LYS A 87 -19.69 -12.30 -7.08
CA LYS A 87 -19.94 -11.92 -5.69
C LYS A 87 -20.74 -10.62 -5.60
N THR A 88 -21.54 -10.51 -4.55
CA THR A 88 -22.16 -9.24 -4.17
C THR A 88 -21.13 -8.31 -3.51
N ALA A 89 -21.43 -7.00 -3.44
CA ALA A 89 -20.57 -6.04 -2.74
C ALA A 89 -20.30 -6.44 -1.28
N ALA A 90 -21.31 -6.99 -0.59
CA ALA A 90 -21.16 -7.50 0.77
C ALA A 90 -20.21 -8.72 0.85
N GLN A 91 -20.29 -9.63 -0.12
CA GLN A 91 -19.38 -10.79 -0.20
C GLN A 91 -17.94 -10.35 -0.54
N TYR A 92 -17.76 -9.35 -1.39
CA TYR A 92 -16.45 -8.72 -1.59
C TYR A 92 -15.94 -8.08 -0.30
N LYS A 93 -16.77 -7.31 0.41
CA LYS A 93 -16.39 -6.69 1.68
C LYS A 93 -15.91 -7.72 2.70
N GLU A 94 -16.61 -8.85 2.86
CA GLU A 94 -16.17 -9.92 3.75
C GLU A 94 -14.88 -10.62 3.29
N TYR A 95 -14.68 -10.78 1.99
CA TYR A 95 -13.43 -11.28 1.42
C TYR A 95 -12.25 -10.35 1.74
N TYR A 96 -12.39 -9.06 1.44
CA TYR A 96 -11.36 -8.05 1.72
C TYR A 96 -11.17 -7.79 3.21
N LYS A 97 -12.20 -8.02 4.04
CA LYS A 97 -12.08 -7.92 5.50
C LYS A 97 -11.15 -8.98 6.06
N LYS A 98 -11.17 -10.19 5.52
CA LYS A 98 -10.17 -11.22 5.84
C LYS A 98 -8.79 -10.87 5.29
N GLY A 99 -8.75 -10.41 4.04
CA GLY A 99 -7.51 -10.01 3.37
C GLY A 99 -6.75 -8.90 4.10
N TYR A 100 -7.42 -7.80 4.41
CA TYR A 100 -6.79 -6.60 4.97
C TYR A 100 -6.61 -6.62 6.48
N ALA A 101 -7.24 -7.56 7.20
CA ALA A 101 -7.18 -7.61 8.65
C ALA A 101 -5.72 -7.59 9.16
N THR A 102 -5.39 -6.57 9.94
CA THR A 102 -4.10 -6.43 10.61
C THR A 102 -4.25 -5.44 11.78
N ASP A 103 -3.39 -5.59 12.79
CA ASP A 103 -3.21 -4.64 13.88
C ASP A 103 -1.97 -3.75 13.68
N ILE A 104 -1.32 -3.82 12.51
CA ILE A 104 -0.23 -2.95 12.13
C ILE A 104 -0.82 -1.76 11.37
N ASP A 105 -0.72 -0.58 11.98
CA ASP A 105 -1.31 0.65 11.48
C ASP A 105 -0.43 1.28 10.39
N MET A 106 0.89 1.21 10.59
CA MET A 106 1.90 1.85 9.74
C MET A 106 3.13 0.97 9.61
N ILE A 107 3.75 1.02 8.44
CA ILE A 107 5.07 0.43 8.18
C ILE A 107 6.02 1.52 7.68
N GLY A 108 7.19 1.62 8.30
CA GLY A 108 8.31 2.44 7.83
C GLY A 108 9.39 1.56 7.21
N ILE A 109 9.91 1.95 6.05
CA ILE A 109 10.99 1.22 5.38
C ILE A 109 12.06 2.21 4.93
N GLU A 110 13.27 2.05 5.47
CA GLU A 110 14.43 2.86 5.07
C GLU A 110 15.72 2.09 5.40
N ASN A 111 16.76 2.22 4.57
CA ASN A 111 18.10 1.69 4.87
C ASN A 111 18.11 0.18 5.22
N ASN A 112 17.25 -0.60 4.55
CA ASN A 112 16.99 -2.02 4.82
C ASN A 112 16.41 -2.36 6.20
N VAL A 113 15.92 -1.36 6.93
CA VAL A 113 15.17 -1.54 8.17
C VAL A 113 13.68 -1.47 7.86
N ILE A 114 12.91 -2.39 8.44
CA ILE A 114 11.45 -2.31 8.45
C ILE A 114 11.01 -2.05 9.89
N GLU A 115 10.21 -1.00 10.08
CA GLU A 115 9.54 -0.66 11.33
C GLU A 115 8.05 -1.01 11.22
N PHE A 116 7.52 -1.70 12.23
CA PHE A 116 6.12 -2.10 12.33
C PHE A 116 5.49 -1.38 13.51
N HIS A 117 4.50 -0.52 13.23
CA HIS A 117 3.80 0.27 14.23
C HIS A 117 2.44 -0.36 14.56
N ARG A 118 2.21 -0.61 15.84
CA ARG A 118 0.95 -1.10 16.40
C ARG A 118 0.58 -0.20 17.58
N GLY A 119 -0.30 0.76 17.34
CA GLY A 119 -0.53 1.86 18.28
C GLY A 119 0.80 2.52 18.68
N ASP A 120 1.06 2.60 19.99
CA ASP A 120 2.29 3.19 20.54
C ASP A 120 3.52 2.24 20.51
N THR A 121 3.34 0.99 20.09
CA THR A 121 4.43 0.01 20.03
C THR A 121 5.08 0.00 18.65
N VAL A 122 6.40 0.12 18.62
CA VAL A 122 7.21 -0.02 17.41
C VAL A 122 8.20 -1.17 17.58
N ASN A 123 8.19 -2.10 16.63
CA ASN A 123 9.21 -3.14 16.52
C ASN A 123 9.94 -3.01 15.18
N SER A 124 11.25 -3.16 15.17
CA SER A 124 12.04 -3.00 13.95
C SER A 124 13.09 -4.08 13.80
N CYS A 125 13.53 -4.32 12.56
CA CYS A 125 14.71 -5.12 12.28
C CYS A 125 15.38 -4.69 10.98
N GLN A 126 16.69 -4.87 10.90
CA GLN A 126 17.39 -4.86 9.62
C GLN A 126 17.21 -6.21 8.92
N TYR A 127 16.56 -6.18 7.76
CA TYR A 127 16.21 -7.39 7.03
C TYR A 127 17.25 -7.76 5.98
N THR A 128 17.50 -9.06 5.85
CA THR A 128 18.33 -9.63 4.79
C THR A 128 17.44 -10.25 3.72
N TYR A 129 17.71 -9.95 2.44
CA TYR A 129 17.01 -10.58 1.32
C TYR A 129 17.28 -12.10 1.28
N ALA A 130 16.23 -12.88 1.07
CA ALA A 130 16.26 -14.36 1.06
C ALA A 130 15.77 -14.94 -0.28
N GLY A 131 15.81 -14.14 -1.35
CA GLY A 131 15.36 -14.54 -2.69
C GLY A 131 13.88 -14.28 -2.93
N HIS A 132 13.39 -14.74 -4.08
CA HIS A 132 11.97 -14.65 -4.45
C HIS A 132 11.36 -16.04 -4.67
N LYS A 133 10.04 -16.13 -4.60
CA LYS A 133 9.26 -17.33 -4.90
C LYS A 133 8.11 -17.00 -5.84
N ILE A 134 8.03 -17.77 -6.93
CA ILE A 134 6.92 -17.68 -7.87
C ILE A 134 5.83 -18.63 -7.38
N LEU A 135 4.63 -18.11 -7.20
CA LEU A 135 3.44 -18.86 -6.82
C LEU A 135 2.51 -18.97 -8.03
N THR A 136 1.87 -20.12 -8.18
CA THR A 136 0.79 -20.33 -9.16
C THR A 136 -0.50 -20.56 -8.39
N TYR A 137 -1.48 -19.69 -8.61
CA TYR A 137 -2.79 -19.76 -7.96
C TYR A 137 -3.69 -20.80 -8.64
N THR A 138 -4.77 -21.20 -7.98
CA THR A 138 -5.77 -22.13 -8.54
C THR A 138 -6.37 -21.62 -9.87
N SER A 139 -6.41 -20.31 -10.08
CA SER A 139 -6.86 -19.69 -11.35
C SER A 139 -5.87 -19.86 -12.51
N GLY A 140 -4.67 -20.38 -12.27
CA GLY A 140 -3.56 -20.45 -13.23
C GLY A 140 -2.75 -19.15 -13.33
N LYS A 141 -3.23 -18.04 -12.76
CA LYS A 141 -2.45 -16.81 -12.62
C LYS A 141 -1.26 -17.03 -11.69
N LYS A 142 -0.23 -16.20 -11.84
CA LYS A 142 0.96 -16.25 -10.99
C LYS A 142 1.15 -14.97 -10.18
N GLY A 143 1.90 -15.09 -9.10
CA GLY A 143 2.41 -13.97 -8.30
C GLY A 143 3.84 -14.24 -7.85
N VAL A 144 4.52 -13.20 -7.38
CA VAL A 144 5.89 -13.32 -6.86
C VAL A 144 5.91 -12.80 -5.43
N ARG A 145 6.47 -13.61 -4.52
CA ARG A 145 6.81 -13.21 -3.15
C ARG A 145 8.30 -12.87 -3.09
N TYR A 146 8.63 -11.70 -2.57
CA TYR A 146 10.02 -11.30 -2.28
C TYR A 146 10.30 -11.48 -0.79
N LEU A 147 11.21 -12.39 -0.46
CA LEU A 147 11.40 -12.90 0.90
C LEU A 147 12.52 -12.14 1.61
N PHE A 148 12.26 -11.80 2.87
CA PHE A 148 13.19 -11.14 3.76
C PHE A 148 13.20 -11.83 5.13
N GLU A 149 14.37 -11.86 5.78
CA GLU A 149 14.55 -12.45 7.10
C GLU A 149 15.27 -11.49 8.05
N CYS A 150 14.69 -11.32 9.23
CA CYS A 150 15.34 -10.69 10.36
C CYS A 150 16.23 -11.72 11.07
N LYS A 151 17.53 -11.41 11.20
CA LYS A 151 18.52 -12.28 11.85
C LYS A 151 18.91 -11.81 13.25
N ASP A 152 18.43 -10.64 13.66
CA ASP A 152 18.64 -10.12 15.01
C ASP A 152 17.74 -10.87 15.99
N SER A 153 18.36 -11.66 16.89
CA SER A 153 17.65 -12.43 17.91
C SER A 153 17.05 -11.57 19.02
N GLN A 154 17.44 -10.30 19.13
CA GLN A 154 16.91 -9.34 20.10
C GLN A 154 15.73 -8.54 19.53
N SER A 155 15.57 -8.53 18.21
CA SER A 155 14.43 -7.88 17.58
C SER A 155 13.12 -8.60 17.94
N LYS A 156 12.08 -7.80 18.16
CA LYS A 156 10.70 -8.25 18.34
C LYS A 156 9.86 -8.13 17.06
N ALA A 157 10.47 -7.70 15.95
CA ALA A 157 9.83 -7.65 14.66
C ALA A 157 9.60 -9.07 14.11
N PRO A 158 8.67 -9.27 13.14
CA PRO A 158 8.47 -10.57 12.52
C PRO A 158 9.77 -11.15 11.94
N LYS A 159 10.11 -12.38 12.30
CA LYS A 159 11.34 -13.02 11.83
C LYS A 159 11.37 -13.16 10.31
N TYR A 160 10.24 -13.47 9.70
CA TYR A 160 10.07 -13.64 8.25
C TYR A 160 9.06 -12.64 7.72
N VAL A 161 9.41 -12.01 6.60
CA VAL A 161 8.56 -11.06 5.87
C VAL A 161 8.57 -11.41 4.40
N GLN A 162 7.43 -11.28 3.72
CA GLN A 162 7.33 -11.39 2.27
C GLN A 162 6.52 -10.24 1.68
N PHE A 163 7.03 -9.63 0.61
CA PHE A 163 6.29 -8.63 -0.17
C PHE A 163 5.67 -9.24 -1.42
N SER A 164 4.48 -8.77 -1.79
CA SER A 164 3.78 -9.04 -3.05
C SER A 164 3.06 -7.77 -3.50
N ASP A 165 3.43 -7.22 -4.64
CA ASP A 165 2.96 -5.90 -5.08
C ASP A 165 2.72 -5.82 -6.60
N HIS A 166 2.47 -6.97 -7.23
CA HIS A 166 2.22 -7.07 -8.68
C HIS A 166 3.42 -6.70 -9.57
N ILE A 167 4.60 -6.49 -9.01
CA ILE A 167 5.83 -6.15 -9.73
C ILE A 167 6.81 -7.33 -9.68
N ILE A 168 7.37 -7.72 -10.83
CA ILE A 168 8.26 -8.90 -10.96
C ILE A 168 9.73 -8.57 -11.24
N SER A 169 10.09 -7.28 -11.28
CA SER A 169 11.44 -6.81 -11.53
C SER A 169 11.68 -5.44 -10.86
N PRO A 170 12.93 -4.99 -10.67
CA PRO A 170 13.23 -3.74 -9.96
C PRO A 170 12.37 -2.55 -10.42
N ARG A 171 11.54 -2.07 -9.50
CA ARG A 171 10.63 -0.92 -9.66
C ARG A 171 10.09 -0.55 -8.28
N LYS A 172 9.92 0.75 -8.03
CA LYS A 172 9.29 1.26 -6.81
C LYS A 172 7.85 0.76 -6.71
N SER A 173 7.48 0.29 -5.52
CA SER A 173 6.14 -0.16 -5.20
C SER A 173 5.15 1.02 -5.14
N GLU A 174 3.92 0.80 -5.60
CA GLU A 174 2.83 1.78 -5.52
C GLU A 174 1.93 1.48 -4.30
N HIS A 175 1.71 0.19 -4.05
CA HIS A 175 1.12 -0.39 -2.85
C HIS A 175 1.66 -1.82 -2.72
N PHE A 176 1.54 -2.44 -1.55
CA PHE A 176 1.95 -3.83 -1.39
C PHE A 176 1.06 -4.62 -0.44
N HIS A 177 1.10 -5.94 -0.61
CA HIS A 177 0.69 -6.92 0.38
C HIS A 177 1.93 -7.43 1.12
N ILE A 178 1.81 -7.56 2.44
CA ILE A 178 2.90 -8.03 3.29
C ILE A 178 2.45 -9.24 4.13
N PHE A 179 3.28 -10.28 4.11
CA PHE A 179 3.07 -11.50 4.90
C PHE A 179 4.15 -11.55 5.97
N MET A 180 3.75 -11.84 7.21
CA MET A 180 4.62 -11.69 8.38
C MET A 180 4.44 -12.89 9.31
N GLY A 181 5.53 -13.42 9.85
CA GLY A 181 5.45 -14.51 10.81
C GLY A 181 6.81 -14.92 11.38
N ASN A 182 6.77 -15.83 12.35
CA ASN A 182 7.97 -16.25 13.08
C ASN A 182 8.36 -17.71 12.84
N ASP A 183 7.52 -18.50 12.16
CA ASP A 183 7.72 -19.94 12.00
C ASP A 183 8.67 -20.28 10.84
N SER A 184 8.29 -19.95 9.61
CA SER A 184 9.11 -20.19 8.42
C SER A 184 8.61 -19.39 7.22
N GLN A 185 9.48 -19.21 6.22
CA GLN A 185 9.08 -18.69 4.91
C GLN A 185 7.99 -19.56 4.26
N GLN A 186 8.04 -20.88 4.43
CA GLN A 186 7.04 -21.78 3.86
C GLN A 186 5.64 -21.56 4.46
N SER A 187 5.56 -21.26 5.77
CA SER A 187 4.29 -20.91 6.41
C SER A 187 3.64 -19.72 5.72
N LEU A 188 4.42 -18.66 5.45
CA LEU A 188 3.95 -17.46 4.76
C LEU A 188 3.60 -17.71 3.28
N LEU A 189 4.29 -18.63 2.60
CA LEU A 189 3.96 -19.02 1.21
C LEU A 189 2.64 -19.78 1.13
N ASN A 190 2.21 -20.44 2.21
CA ASN A 190 0.95 -21.15 2.28
C ASN A 190 -0.23 -20.22 2.63
N GLU A 191 0.06 -19.03 3.16
CA GLU A 191 -0.94 -18.01 3.47
C GLU A 191 -1.50 -17.37 2.19
N MET A 192 -2.82 -17.43 2.03
CA MET A 192 -3.58 -17.00 0.86
C MET A 192 -4.83 -16.18 1.22
N ASP A 193 -5.25 -16.18 2.48
CA ASP A 193 -6.50 -15.59 2.95
C ASP A 193 -6.28 -14.22 3.61
N ASN A 194 -5.17 -14.06 4.35
CA ASN A 194 -4.78 -12.80 4.98
C ASN A 194 -3.54 -12.20 4.32
N TRP A 195 -3.69 -11.00 3.80
CA TRP A 195 -2.68 -10.26 3.04
C TRP A 195 -2.80 -8.76 3.37
N PRO A 196 -2.34 -8.38 4.59
CA PRO A 196 -2.30 -6.98 5.02
C PRO A 196 -1.77 -6.07 3.92
N THR A 197 -2.50 -5.00 3.63
CA THR A 197 -2.27 -4.17 2.44
C THR A 197 -2.00 -2.73 2.82
N PHE A 198 -0.97 -2.16 2.20
CA PHE A 198 -0.46 -0.85 2.55
C PHE A 198 -0.26 0.03 1.32
N TYR A 199 -0.64 1.29 1.44
CA TYR A 199 -0.45 2.36 0.45
C TYR A 199 0.47 3.44 1.04
N GLN A 200 1.04 4.32 0.22
CA GLN A 200 1.92 5.39 0.71
C GLN A 200 1.18 6.29 1.71
N TYR A 201 1.84 6.65 2.82
CA TYR A 201 1.23 7.40 3.92
C TYR A 201 0.80 8.82 3.55
N ASN A 202 1.42 9.41 2.54
CA ASN A 202 1.09 10.76 2.05
C ASN A 202 -0.20 10.81 1.21
N LEU A 203 -0.77 9.67 0.82
CA LEU A 203 -2.03 9.63 0.10
C LEU A 203 -3.19 9.94 1.03
N SER A 204 -4.08 10.84 0.60
CA SER A 204 -5.36 11.01 1.26
C SER A 204 -6.21 9.75 1.07
N LYS A 205 -7.21 9.59 1.94
CA LYS A 205 -8.21 8.54 1.80
C LYS A 205 -8.86 8.52 0.42
N GLU A 206 -9.23 9.68 -0.11
CA GLU A 206 -9.86 9.83 -1.42
C GLU A 206 -8.91 9.38 -2.54
N GLN A 207 -7.62 9.66 -2.40
CA GLN A 207 -6.60 9.17 -3.34
C GLN A 207 -6.47 7.65 -3.25
N VAL A 208 -6.39 7.06 -2.04
CA VAL A 208 -6.37 5.59 -1.88
C VAL A 208 -7.59 4.94 -2.52
N VAL A 209 -8.79 5.49 -2.30
CA VAL A 209 -10.02 5.02 -2.95
C VAL A 209 -9.93 5.15 -4.46
N HIS A 210 -9.43 6.27 -4.98
CA HIS A 210 -9.26 6.48 -6.42
C HIS A 210 -8.32 5.44 -7.04
N GLU A 211 -7.14 5.21 -6.45
CA GLU A 211 -6.21 4.17 -6.91
C GLU A 211 -6.90 2.80 -6.93
N MET A 212 -7.56 2.42 -5.83
CA MET A 212 -8.27 1.13 -5.74
C MET A 212 -9.43 0.98 -6.74
N LEU A 213 -9.99 2.06 -7.25
CA LEU A 213 -11.02 2.00 -8.29
C LEU A 213 -10.39 1.75 -9.66
N GLU A 214 -9.16 2.18 -9.90
CA GLU A 214 -8.44 1.95 -11.16
C GLU A 214 -7.78 0.55 -11.23
N HIS A 215 -7.75 -0.17 -10.10
CA HIS A 215 -7.26 -1.56 -9.97
C HIS A 215 -8.38 -2.63 -9.84
#